data_AF-A0A6A8LW59-F1
#
_entry.id   AF-A0A6A8LW59-F1
#
_cell.length_a   1.000
_cell.length_b   1.000
_cell.length_c   1.000
_cell.angle_alpha   90.00
_cell.angle_beta   90.00
_cell.angle_gamma   90.00
#
_symmetry.space_group_name_H-M   'P 1'
#
loop_
_entity.id
_entity.type
_entity.pdbx_description
1 polymer ?
#
loop_
_entity_poly.entity_id
_entity_poly.type
_entity_poly.pdbx_seq_one_letter_code
_entity_poly.pdbx_strand_id
1 'polypeptide(L)'
;SGLKSRIPNVFDFEDYTADEIVRIGLFDLKKRNYTVDELYYEKALKDYYDKENDHSNGRWIRNVNEKIMKAQALRLAESDNISVDLLQEITQDDINQVVNKDLEINSADDAYAKLNSLIGLEKVKQQVSKFINMSVINNKRKEQGLATSAVSSHSLFLGNPGTGKTTVA
;
A
#
# COMPACT_ATOMS: atom_id res chain seq x y z
N SER A 1 31.86 4.17 31.78
CA SER A 1 30.75 5.12 31.99
C SER A 1 31.33 6.53 31.98
N GLY A 2 30.86 7.41 31.09
CA GLY A 2 31.45 8.75 30.89
C GLY A 2 30.92 9.52 29.66
N LEU A 3 30.24 8.81 28.74
CA LEU A 3 29.53 9.42 27.61
C LEU A 3 28.18 10.02 28.06
N LYS A 4 27.39 9.27 28.85
CA LYS A 4 26.09 9.74 29.39
C LYS A 4 26.22 10.99 30.27
N SER A 5 27.34 11.22 30.96
CA SER A 5 27.54 12.41 31.80
C SER A 5 27.96 13.67 31.03
N ARG A 6 28.35 13.54 29.75
CA ARG A 6 28.83 14.64 28.89
C ARG A 6 27.79 15.10 27.87
N ILE A 7 26.59 14.52 27.90
CA ILE A 7 25.44 14.93 27.07
C ILE A 7 24.42 15.56 28.01
N PRO A 8 24.48 16.88 28.25
CA PRO A 8 23.65 17.55 29.26
C PRO A 8 22.17 17.64 28.88
N ASN A 9 21.87 17.58 27.57
CA ASN A 9 20.51 17.68 27.06
C ASN A 9 20.09 16.33 26.48
N VAL A 10 19.11 15.70 27.11
CA VAL A 10 18.48 14.48 26.63
C VAL A 10 16.99 14.78 26.54
N PHE A 11 16.45 14.64 25.33
CA PHE A 11 15.02 14.71 25.09
C PHE A 11 14.55 13.28 24.86
N ASP A 12 13.68 12.82 25.74
CA ASP A 12 13.03 11.53 25.59
C ASP A 12 11.77 11.73 24.75
N PHE A 13 11.55 10.83 23.79
CA PHE A 13 10.37 10.85 22.94
C PHE A 13 9.59 9.58 23.28
N GLU A 14 8.55 9.77 24.08
CA GLU A 14 7.63 8.70 24.46
C GLU A 14 6.82 8.24 23.24
N ASP A 15 6.37 6.99 23.29
CA ASP A 15 5.37 6.49 22.34
C ASP A 15 4.09 7.32 22.46
N TYR A 16 3.42 7.54 21.33
CA TYR A 16 2.11 8.17 21.35
C TYR A 16 1.10 7.21 21.96
N THR A 17 0.16 7.77 22.71
CA THR A 17 -1.03 7.05 23.14
C THR A 17 -1.91 6.68 21.95
N ALA A 18 -2.76 5.65 22.09
CA ALA A 18 -3.73 5.28 21.04
C ALA A 18 -4.62 6.48 20.62
N ASP A 19 -4.99 7.33 21.59
CA ASP A 19 -5.72 8.58 21.35
C ASP A 19 -4.95 9.56 20.47
N GLU A 20 -3.67 9.77 20.75
CA GLU A 20 -2.81 10.65 19.94
C GLU A 20 -2.57 10.08 18.55
N ILE A 21 -2.35 8.77 18.45
CA ILE A 21 -2.17 8.06 17.19
C ILE A 21 -3.37 8.28 16.25
N VAL A 22 -4.59 8.04 16.71
CA VAL A 22 -5.77 8.22 15.84
C VAL A 22 -6.02 9.68 15.50
N ARG A 23 -5.71 10.64 16.40
CA ARG A 23 -5.80 12.07 16.08
C ARG A 23 -4.80 12.49 15.01
N ILE A 24 -3.57 11.96 15.06
CA ILE A 24 -2.57 12.17 13.99
C ILE A 24 -3.11 11.60 12.67
N GLY A 25 -3.71 10.41 12.71
CA GLY A 25 -4.34 9.78 11.55
C GLY A 25 -5.47 10.64 10.93
N LEU A 26 -6.39 11.12 11.76
CA LEU A 26 -7.46 12.03 11.33
C LEU A 26 -6.92 13.33 10.74
N PHE A 27 -5.88 13.90 11.35
CA PHE A 27 -5.24 15.10 10.83
C PHE A 27 -4.64 14.88 9.43
N ASP A 28 -3.98 13.75 9.18
CA ASP A 28 -3.43 13.41 7.86
C ASP A 28 -4.54 13.23 6.81
N LEU A 29 -5.65 12.57 7.16
CA LEU A 29 -6.81 12.41 6.27
C LEU A 29 -7.44 13.76 5.91
N LYS A 30 -7.70 14.62 6.91
CA LYS A 30 -8.24 15.97 6.70
C LYS A 30 -7.33 16.82 5.82
N LYS A 31 -6.01 16.76 6.03
CA LYS A 31 -5.02 17.48 5.20
C LYS A 31 -5.04 17.04 3.74
N ARG A 32 -5.45 15.80 3.47
CA ARG A 32 -5.61 15.22 2.13
C ARG A 32 -7.02 15.39 1.56
N ASN A 33 -7.89 16.15 2.25
CA ASN A 33 -9.30 16.39 1.92
C ASN A 33 -10.19 15.13 1.98
N TYR A 34 -9.84 14.14 2.81
CA TYR A 34 -10.77 13.05 3.12
C TYR A 34 -11.70 13.41 4.27
N THR A 35 -12.95 12.96 4.16
CA THR A 35 -13.97 12.98 5.22
C THR A 35 -14.22 11.55 5.71
N VAL A 36 -14.48 11.41 7.01
CA VAL A 36 -14.76 10.13 7.65
C VAL A 36 -15.64 10.38 8.87
N ASP A 37 -16.39 9.37 9.32
CA ASP A 37 -16.99 9.37 10.65
C ASP A 37 -15.87 9.30 11.70
N GLU A 38 -15.52 10.46 12.26
CA GLU A 38 -14.39 10.61 13.19
C GLU A 38 -14.58 9.75 14.45
N LEU A 39 -15.81 9.67 14.98
CA LEU A 39 -16.09 8.88 16.19
C LEU A 39 -15.89 7.39 15.92
N TYR A 40 -16.36 6.92 14.77
CA TYR A 40 -16.17 5.53 14.37
C TYR A 40 -14.70 5.21 14.09
N TYR A 41 -14.02 6.06 13.32
CA TYR A 41 -12.60 5.92 13.01
C TYR A 41 -11.74 5.83 14.27
N GLU A 42 -11.94 6.76 15.22
CA GLU A 42 -11.20 6.76 16.48
C GLU A 42 -11.42 5.47 17.25
N LYS A 43 -12.67 5.03 17.38
CA LYS A 43 -12.99 3.81 18.13
C LYS A 43 -12.36 2.59 17.47
N ALA A 44 -12.59 2.40 16.17
CA ALA A 44 -12.12 1.22 15.44
C ALA A 44 -10.59 1.12 15.41
N LEU A 45 -9.89 2.25 15.22
CA LEU A 45 -8.44 2.25 15.13
C LEU A 45 -7.74 2.18 16.50
N LYS A 46 -8.33 2.70 17.58
CA LYS A 46 -7.81 2.45 18.93
C LYS A 46 -7.83 0.95 19.23
N ASP A 47 -8.99 0.31 19.02
CA ASP A 47 -9.16 -1.13 19.22
C ASP A 47 -8.21 -1.96 18.34
N TYR A 48 -7.92 -1.49 17.12
CA TYR A 48 -7.00 -2.17 16.20
C TYR A 48 -5.52 -1.97 16.58
N TYR A 49 -5.14 -0.75 16.98
CA TYR A 49 -3.79 -0.43 17.44
C TYR A 49 -3.40 -1.25 18.67
N ASP A 50 -4.30 -1.31 19.65
CA ASP A 50 -4.09 -2.06 20.90
C ASP A 50 -3.92 -3.57 20.65
N LYS A 51 -4.48 -4.09 19.55
CA LYS A 51 -4.33 -5.51 19.15
C LYS A 51 -3.05 -5.81 18.40
N GLU A 52 -2.56 -4.92 17.54
CA GLU A 52 -1.31 -5.15 16.80
C GLU A 52 -0.06 -4.81 17.61
N ASN A 53 -0.13 -3.74 18.41
CA ASN A 53 0.87 -3.30 19.38
C ASN A 53 2.34 -3.39 18.88
N ASP A 54 2.59 -2.94 17.64
CA ASP A 54 3.93 -2.97 17.04
C ASP A 54 4.83 -1.79 17.44
N HIS A 55 4.28 -0.84 18.22
CA HIS A 55 4.93 0.39 18.71
C HIS A 55 5.60 1.25 17.61
N SER A 56 5.23 1.06 16.35
CA SER A 56 5.78 1.86 15.24
C SER A 56 5.12 3.24 15.12
N ASN A 57 4.12 3.53 15.97
CA ASN A 57 3.54 4.84 16.21
C ASN A 57 3.08 5.54 14.92
N GLY A 58 3.69 6.67 14.57
CA GLY A 58 3.35 7.46 13.38
C GLY A 58 3.51 6.67 12.07
N ARG A 59 4.41 5.68 12.03
CA ARG A 59 4.52 4.78 10.86
C ARG A 59 3.29 3.88 10.75
N TRP A 60 2.84 3.34 11.88
CA TRP A 60 1.67 2.46 11.93
C TRP A 60 0.44 3.17 11.36
N ILE A 61 0.08 4.33 11.90
CA ILE A 61 -1.15 5.02 11.50
C ILE A 61 -1.11 5.49 10.04
N ARG A 62 0.07 5.92 9.56
CA ARG A 62 0.24 6.25 8.14
C ARG A 62 -0.04 5.05 7.25
N ASN A 63 0.52 3.88 7.59
CA ASN A 63 0.31 2.66 6.82
C ASN A 63 -1.15 2.20 6.88
N VAL A 64 -1.80 2.33 8.04
CA VAL A 64 -3.23 2.01 8.19
C VAL A 64 -4.10 2.94 7.34
N ASN A 65 -3.86 4.25 7.38
CA ASN A 65 -4.56 5.19 6.52
C ASN A 65 -4.31 4.92 5.02
N GLU A 66 -3.10 4.54 4.64
CA GLU A 66 -2.80 4.13 3.25
C GLU A 66 -3.63 2.91 2.83
N LYS A 67 -3.81 1.93 3.73
CA LYS A 67 -4.70 0.78 3.48
C LYS A 67 -6.17 1.19 3.39
N ILE A 68 -6.64 2.09 4.26
CA ILE A 68 -8.03 2.58 4.25
C ILE A 68 -8.33 3.36 2.96
N MET A 69 -7.43 4.26 2.54
CA MET A 69 -7.54 4.98 1.26
C MET A 69 -7.56 4.00 0.08
N LYS A 70 -6.81 2.89 0.15
CA LYS A 70 -6.84 1.83 -0.87
C LYS A 70 -8.16 1.06 -0.85
N ALA A 71 -8.71 0.75 0.32
CA ALA A 71 -10.04 0.12 0.46
C ALA A 71 -11.12 0.97 -0.23
N GLN A 72 -11.11 2.28 0.04
CA GLN A 72 -11.98 3.24 -0.61
C GLN A 72 -11.80 3.26 -2.13
N ALA A 73 -10.56 3.31 -2.61
CA ALA A 73 -10.28 3.27 -4.04
C ALA A 73 -10.79 1.99 -4.73
N LEU A 74 -10.68 0.83 -4.07
CA LEU A 74 -11.24 -0.43 -4.56
C LEU A 74 -12.77 -0.41 -4.60
N ARG A 75 -13.42 0.07 -3.54
CA ARG A 75 -14.89 0.26 -3.50
C ARG A 75 -15.38 1.16 -4.63
N LEU A 76 -14.70 2.28 -4.87
CA LEU A 76 -15.08 3.22 -5.93
C LEU A 76 -14.85 2.66 -7.33
N ALA A 77 -13.85 1.78 -7.52
CA ALA A 77 -13.61 1.12 -8.81
C ALA A 77 -14.75 0.17 -9.23
N GLU A 78 -15.55 -0.30 -8.28
CA GLU A 78 -16.73 -1.15 -8.52
C GLU A 78 -18.03 -0.33 -8.68
N SER A 79 -17.96 1.00 -8.58
CA SER A 79 -19.13 1.88 -8.63
C SER A 79 -19.36 2.46 -10.03
N ASP A 80 -20.60 2.37 -10.55
CA ASP A 80 -20.97 2.83 -11.90
C ASP A 80 -21.06 4.37 -12.04
N ASN A 81 -21.10 5.12 -10.93
CA ASN A 81 -21.23 6.57 -10.93
C ASN A 81 -20.41 7.21 -9.81
N ILE A 82 -19.30 7.87 -10.16
CA ILE A 82 -18.36 8.48 -9.20
C ILE A 82 -18.61 9.99 -9.16
N SER A 83 -19.06 10.49 -8.00
CA SER A 83 -19.13 11.92 -7.70
C SER A 83 -17.88 12.40 -6.96
N VAL A 84 -17.63 13.71 -6.98
CA VAL A 84 -16.51 14.33 -6.24
C VAL A 84 -16.62 14.12 -4.72
N ASP A 85 -17.85 14.02 -4.20
CA ASP A 85 -18.10 13.77 -2.78
C ASP A 85 -17.68 12.34 -2.41
N LEU A 86 -17.95 11.36 -3.28
CA LEU A 86 -17.54 9.96 -3.07
C LEU A 86 -16.01 9.78 -3.09
N LEU A 87 -15.28 10.61 -3.85
CA LEU A 87 -13.82 10.59 -3.89
C LEU A 87 -13.18 11.02 -2.56
N GLN A 88 -13.90 11.81 -1.76
CA GLN A 88 -13.42 12.34 -0.48
C GLN A 88 -13.94 11.53 0.71
N GLU A 89 -15.04 10.79 0.55
CA GLU A 89 -15.66 10.04 1.63
C GLU A 89 -15.02 8.66 1.84
N ILE A 90 -14.47 8.44 3.04
CA ILE A 90 -14.11 7.14 3.59
C ILE A 90 -15.30 6.63 4.41
N THR A 91 -15.80 5.44 4.08
CA THR A 91 -16.94 4.83 4.78
C THR A 91 -16.48 3.91 5.90
N GLN A 92 -17.41 3.48 6.75
CA GLN A 92 -17.13 2.49 7.79
C GLN A 92 -16.68 1.14 7.19
N ASP A 93 -17.21 0.77 6.02
CA ASP A 93 -16.82 -0.47 5.33
C ASP A 93 -15.36 -0.44 4.87
N ASP A 94 -14.86 0.71 4.40
CA ASP A 94 -13.44 0.89 4.03
C ASP A 94 -12.52 0.66 5.24
N ILE A 95 -12.94 1.12 6.42
CA ILE A 95 -12.22 0.92 7.68
C ILE A 95 -12.29 -0.54 8.11
N ASN A 96 -13.49 -1.14 8.06
CA ASN A 96 -13.73 -2.53 8.44
C ASN A 96 -12.86 -3.51 7.64
N GLN A 97 -12.73 -3.30 6.33
CA GLN A 97 -11.86 -4.13 5.49
C GLN A 97 -10.40 -4.14 5.95
N VAL A 98 -9.92 -3.06 6.58
CA VAL A 98 -8.55 -2.96 7.11
C VAL A 98 -8.45 -3.55 8.52
N VAL A 99 -9.34 -3.15 9.45
CA VAL A 99 -9.25 -3.57 10.85
C VAL A 99 -9.61 -5.04 11.07
N ASN A 100 -10.46 -5.61 10.21
CA ASN A 100 -10.77 -7.03 10.21
C ASN A 100 -9.72 -7.87 9.47
N LYS A 101 -8.68 -7.22 8.91
CA LYS A 101 -7.62 -7.84 8.10
C LYS A 101 -8.11 -8.54 6.84
N ASP A 102 -9.30 -8.16 6.34
CA ASP A 102 -9.81 -8.65 5.05
C ASP A 102 -8.95 -8.14 3.88
N LEU A 103 -8.23 -7.03 4.09
CA LEU A 103 -7.22 -6.48 3.20
C LEU A 103 -5.79 -6.85 3.62
N GLU A 104 -5.44 -8.14 3.57
CA GLU A 104 -4.03 -8.53 3.47
C GLU A 104 -3.58 -8.44 2.00
N ILE A 105 -2.83 -7.39 1.63
CA ILE A 105 -2.17 -7.30 0.32
C ILE A 105 -0.72 -6.82 0.47
N ASN A 106 0.19 -7.72 0.11
CA ASN A 106 1.65 -7.57 0.06
C ASN A 106 2.11 -6.77 -1.19
N SER A 107 3.30 -6.18 -1.13
CA SER A 107 3.93 -5.25 -2.11
C SER A 107 4.22 -5.84 -3.51
N ALA A 108 4.65 -5.04 -4.50
CA ALA A 108 4.92 -5.44 -5.90
C ALA A 108 5.80 -6.71 -6.13
N ASP A 109 6.68 -7.08 -5.21
CA ASP A 109 7.41 -8.38 -5.24
C ASP A 109 6.45 -9.59 -5.18
N ASP A 110 5.25 -9.40 -4.62
CA ASP A 110 4.17 -10.37 -4.48
C ASP A 110 3.56 -10.76 -5.83
N ALA A 111 3.40 -9.83 -6.78
CA ALA A 111 2.77 -10.14 -8.07
C ALA A 111 3.64 -11.06 -8.94
N TYR A 112 4.96 -10.83 -8.96
CA TYR A 112 5.88 -11.68 -9.71
C TYR A 112 6.10 -13.04 -9.03
N ALA A 113 6.13 -13.07 -7.69
CA ALA A 113 6.16 -14.31 -6.92
C ALA A 113 4.88 -15.14 -7.15
N LYS A 114 3.70 -14.50 -7.11
CA LYS A 114 2.39 -15.10 -7.39
C LYS A 114 2.31 -15.66 -8.80
N LEU A 115 2.90 -15.00 -9.81
CA LEU A 115 2.99 -15.54 -11.15
C LEU A 115 3.85 -16.81 -11.22
N ASN A 116 4.99 -16.84 -10.52
CA ASN A 116 5.91 -17.97 -10.56
C ASN A 116 5.38 -19.22 -9.83
N SER A 117 4.51 -19.05 -8.83
CA SER A 117 3.88 -20.16 -8.11
C SER A 117 2.76 -20.86 -8.91
N LEU A 118 2.25 -20.25 -9.97
CA LEU A 118 1.26 -20.88 -10.85
C LEU A 118 1.86 -22.10 -11.57
N ILE A 119 1.12 -23.20 -11.65
CA ILE A 119 1.59 -24.43 -12.31
C ILE A 119 1.54 -24.26 -13.83
N GLY A 120 2.67 -24.52 -14.50
CA GLY A 120 2.82 -24.34 -15.95
C GLY A 120 3.09 -22.88 -16.33
N LEU A 121 2.66 -22.47 -17.54
CA LEU A 121 2.86 -21.10 -18.07
C LEU A 121 4.34 -20.68 -18.22
N GLU A 122 5.26 -21.64 -18.32
CA GLU A 122 6.71 -21.38 -18.29
C GLU A 122 7.19 -20.37 -19.34
N LYS A 123 6.60 -20.39 -20.53
CA LYS A 123 6.92 -19.42 -21.58
C LYS A 123 6.52 -18.00 -21.22
N VAL A 124 5.38 -17.84 -20.53
CA VAL A 124 4.90 -16.52 -20.07
C VAL A 124 5.78 -16.01 -18.94
N LYS A 125 6.13 -16.86 -17.97
CA LYS A 125 7.04 -16.51 -16.87
C LYS A 125 8.40 -16.03 -17.38
N GLN A 126 8.97 -16.72 -18.37
CA GLN A 126 10.23 -16.34 -19.01
C GLN A 126 10.13 -15.00 -19.76
N GLN A 127 9.02 -14.74 -20.44
CA GLN A 127 8.80 -13.47 -21.15
C GLN A 127 8.68 -12.28 -20.18
N VAL A 128 7.93 -12.44 -19.08
CA VAL A 128 7.80 -11.41 -18.05
C VAL A 128 9.14 -11.14 -17.36
N SER A 129 9.91 -12.19 -17.04
CA SER A 129 11.27 -12.05 -16.46
C SER A 129 12.19 -11.22 -17.36
N LYS A 130 12.17 -11.50 -18.66
CA LYS A 130 12.99 -10.78 -19.64
C LYS A 130 12.57 -9.32 -19.79
N PHE A 131 11.28 -9.03 -19.69
CA PHE A 131 10.76 -7.66 -19.72
C PHE A 131 11.21 -6.84 -18.50
N ILE A 132 11.15 -7.45 -17.30
CA ILE A 132 11.67 -6.84 -16.06
C ILE A 132 13.17 -6.57 -16.18
N ASN A 133 13.95 -7.57 -16.60
CA ASN A 133 15.41 -7.44 -16.72
C ASN A 133 15.82 -6.37 -17.73
N MET A 134 15.10 -6.25 -18.85
CA MET A 134 15.36 -5.19 -19.84
C MET A 134 15.05 -3.81 -19.28
N SER A 135 13.97 -3.66 -18.51
CA SER A 135 13.60 -2.42 -17.84
C SER A 135 14.65 -2.00 -16.80
N VAL A 136 15.17 -2.96 -16.02
CA VAL A 136 16.27 -2.74 -15.06
C VAL A 136 17.56 -2.31 -15.76
N ILE A 137 17.92 -2.94 -16.88
CA ILE A 137 19.13 -2.60 -17.65
C ILE A 137 19.00 -1.20 -18.28
N ASN A 138 17.83 -0.86 -18.81
CA ASN A 138 17.57 0.48 -19.35
C ASN A 138 17.66 1.55 -18.25
N ASN A 139 17.13 1.30 -17.06
CA ASN A 139 17.27 2.24 -15.94
C ASN A 139 18.74 2.44 -15.54
N LYS A 140 19.52 1.36 -15.43
CA LYS A 140 20.97 1.45 -15.13
C LYS A 140 21.76 2.19 -16.22
N ARG A 141 21.40 2.02 -17.49
CA ARG A 141 22.00 2.77 -18.61
C ARG A 141 21.66 4.25 -18.53
N LYS A 142 20.40 4.58 -18.21
CA LYS A 142 19.94 5.96 -18.01
C LYS A 142 20.71 6.65 -16.87
N GLU A 143 20.91 5.94 -15.77
CA GLU A 143 21.69 6.42 -14.61
C GLU A 143 23.15 6.71 -14.95
N GLN A 144 23.74 5.97 -15.89
CA GLN A 144 25.10 6.19 -16.39
C GLN A 144 25.15 7.15 -17.60
N GLY A 145 24.04 7.82 -17.94
CA GLY A 145 23.95 8.75 -19.06
C GLY A 145 24.09 8.11 -20.43
N LEU A 146 23.96 6.79 -20.51
CA LEU A 146 24.05 6.02 -21.75
C LEU A 146 22.68 5.93 -22.43
N ALA A 147 22.69 5.79 -23.75
CA ALA A 147 21.45 5.65 -24.53
C ALA A 147 20.67 4.38 -24.13
N THR A 148 19.36 4.52 -23.97
CA THR A 148 18.43 3.43 -23.61
C THR A 148 17.52 3.07 -24.78
N SER A 149 17.11 1.81 -24.85
CA SER A 149 16.11 1.37 -25.84
C SER A 149 14.70 1.63 -25.33
N ALA A 150 13.82 2.22 -26.15
CA ALA A 150 12.41 2.40 -25.78
C ALA A 150 11.71 1.03 -25.73
N VAL A 151 11.16 0.68 -24.57
CA VAL A 151 10.36 -0.54 -24.38
C VAL A 151 8.94 -0.10 -24.05
N SER A 152 7.96 -0.58 -24.85
CA SER A 152 6.55 -0.30 -24.63
C SER A 152 6.00 -1.18 -23.50
N SER A 153 5.18 -0.61 -22.62
CA SER A 153 4.50 -1.34 -21.55
C SER A 153 3.16 -1.94 -21.96
N HIS A 154 2.68 -1.65 -23.17
CA HIS A 154 1.41 -2.22 -23.66
C HIS A 154 1.59 -3.71 -23.98
N SER A 155 0.78 -4.54 -23.31
CA SER A 155 0.84 -6.00 -23.41
C SER A 155 -0.50 -6.57 -23.85
N LEU A 156 -0.47 -7.65 -24.63
CA LEU A 156 -1.66 -8.36 -25.09
C LEU A 156 -1.56 -9.83 -24.66
N PHE A 157 -2.55 -10.32 -23.92
CA PHE A 157 -2.58 -11.70 -23.41
C PHE A 157 -3.55 -12.55 -24.24
N LEU A 158 -3.01 -13.46 -25.05
CA LEU A 158 -3.77 -14.28 -26.00
C LEU A 158 -3.78 -15.77 -25.64
N GLY A 159 -4.83 -16.47 -26.05
CA GLY A 159 -4.98 -17.91 -25.86
C GLY A 159 -6.42 -18.37 -25.63
N ASN A 160 -6.62 -19.68 -25.63
CA ASN A 160 -7.94 -20.31 -25.56
C ASN A 160 -8.67 -20.04 -24.23
N PRO A 161 -10.00 -20.14 -24.18
CA PRO A 161 -10.76 -19.97 -22.94
C PRO A 161 -10.24 -20.87 -21.80
N GLY A 162 -10.20 -20.34 -20.57
CA GLY A 162 -9.79 -21.08 -19.37
C GLY A 162 -8.29 -21.22 -19.11
N THR A 163 -7.40 -20.70 -19.97
CA THR A 163 -5.93 -20.87 -19.82
C THR A 163 -5.24 -19.87 -18.88
N GLY A 164 -5.97 -19.25 -17.95
CA GLY A 164 -5.41 -18.36 -16.93
C GLY A 164 -4.94 -16.97 -17.42
N LYS A 165 -5.29 -16.54 -18.64
CA LYS A 165 -4.84 -15.24 -19.21
C LYS A 165 -5.18 -14.05 -18.31
N THR A 166 -6.42 -14.03 -17.82
CA THR A 166 -6.92 -12.98 -16.93
C THR A 166 -6.31 -13.06 -15.53
N THR A 167 -5.74 -14.21 -15.16
CA THR A 167 -5.09 -14.41 -13.85
C THR A 167 -3.63 -13.95 -13.87
N VAL A 168 -3.01 -13.87 -15.05
CA VAL A 168 -1.61 -13.45 -15.24
C VAL A 168 -1.49 -11.95 -15.55
N ALA A 169 -2.43 -11.42 -16.34
CA ALA A 169 -2.46 -10.01 -16.75
C ALA A 169 -2.64 -9.08 -15.55
#